data_AF-A0A925SF02-F1
#
_entry.id   AF-A0A925SF02-F1
#
_cell.length_a   1.000
_cell.length_b   1.000
_cell.length_c   1.000
_cell.angle_alpha   90.00
_cell.angle_beta   90.00
_cell.angle_gamma   90.00
#
_symmetry.space_group_name_H-M   'P 1'
#
loop_
_entity.id
_entity.type
_entity.pdbx_description
1 polymer ?
#
loop_
_entity_poly.entity_id
_entity_poly.type
_entity_poly.pdbx_seq_one_letter_code
_entity_poly.pdbx_strand_id
1 'polypeptide(L)'
;KAWIQIGSVSLQPSEFMKMATSLAIARYISSYNFKMHNFKSLVTLSTIILLPVGLIFLQNDTGSALVFGVFLLVLYREGLNGIVLFFTFLIALVFVLTMVVDAYITLWVLTVLAFVVYYQWRRKLKTTLIAAAVFMSIYLIFWLISLIIQVEIDHLYFILTAAIVSAGLFYFYSIMLRKTNLAILLGIYAGSVLFSVSVDYVFKNIMEPHQRARINELLGIQSDVHGAGYHVNQSKIAIGSGGFFGKGFLQGTQTKYDFVPEQSTDFIFCTVGEEWGFLGTTVVIGLFMGLLMRLIYLAERNRSKFSRVYGYCVATILFFHFAINIGMTIGLAPVIGIPLPFFSYGGSSLWSFTLLLFVFVRLDASRFEQLSF
;
A
#
# COMPACT_ATOMS: atom_id res chain seq x y z
N LYS A 1 -14.28 14.27 12.69
CA LYS A 1 -15.53 13.50 12.45
C LYS A 1 -15.63 13.21 10.97
N ALA A 2 -15.77 11.94 10.58
CA ALA A 2 -15.75 11.50 9.17
C ALA A 2 -17.14 11.33 8.52
N TRP A 3 -18.22 11.51 9.29
CA TRP A 3 -19.60 11.29 8.86
C TRP A 3 -20.45 12.56 8.99
N ILE A 4 -21.25 12.83 7.97
CA ILE A 4 -22.26 13.90 7.94
C ILE A 4 -23.63 13.22 8.02
N GLN A 5 -24.37 13.47 9.11
CA GLN A 5 -25.74 12.97 9.27
C GLN A 5 -26.73 14.06 8.84
N ILE A 6 -27.57 13.75 7.86
CA ILE A 6 -28.66 14.60 7.38
C ILE A 6 -29.97 13.82 7.55
N GLY A 7 -30.67 14.04 8.66
CA GLY A 7 -31.87 13.26 9.01
C GLY A 7 -31.54 11.78 9.16
N SER A 8 -32.20 10.93 8.37
CA SER A 8 -31.97 9.48 8.34
C SER A 8 -30.78 9.04 7.45
N VAL A 9 -30.13 9.97 6.74
CA VAL A 9 -29.05 9.67 5.81
C VAL A 9 -27.70 9.98 6.43
N SER A 10 -26.81 9.00 6.47
CA SER A 10 -25.39 9.17 6.85
C SER A 10 -24.51 9.16 5.61
N LEU A 11 -23.78 10.26 5.37
CA LEU A 11 -22.89 10.42 4.23
C LEU A 11 -21.44 10.50 4.71
N GLN A 12 -20.57 9.73 4.06
CA GLN A 12 -19.12 9.75 4.29
C GLN A 12 -18.43 10.51 3.15
N PRO A 13 -17.87 11.71 3.38
CA PRO A 13 -17.30 12.52 2.31
C PRO A 13 -16.10 11.87 1.60
N SER A 14 -15.33 11.04 2.31
CA SER A 14 -14.17 10.33 1.74
C SER A 14 -14.57 9.41 0.58
N GLU A 15 -15.77 8.81 0.63
CA GLU A 15 -16.32 7.97 -0.42
C GLU A 15 -16.50 8.75 -1.73
N PHE A 16 -17.10 9.93 -1.67
CA PHE A 16 -17.34 10.79 -2.83
C PHE A 16 -16.06 11.48 -3.32
N MET A 17 -15.12 11.72 -2.41
CA MET A 17 -13.82 12.32 -2.75
C MET A 17 -13.03 11.43 -3.72
N LYS A 18 -13.12 10.10 -3.60
CA LYS A 18 -12.50 9.15 -4.55
C LYS A 18 -12.97 9.40 -5.98
N MET A 19 -14.27 9.63 -6.18
CA MET A 19 -14.84 9.97 -7.48
C MET A 19 -14.38 11.36 -7.96
N ALA A 20 -14.42 12.37 -7.08
CA ALA A 20 -14.00 13.74 -7.43
C ALA A 20 -12.53 13.79 -7.86
N THR A 21 -11.64 13.13 -7.12
CA THR A 21 -10.22 13.01 -7.44
C THR A 21 -10.01 12.23 -8.74
N SER A 22 -10.79 11.17 -9.00
CA SER A 22 -10.73 10.43 -10.27
C SER A 22 -11.05 11.31 -11.47
N LEU A 23 -12.09 12.15 -11.37
CA LEU A 23 -12.46 13.11 -12.42
C LEU A 23 -11.41 14.22 -12.58
N ALA A 24 -10.85 14.73 -11.47
CA ALA A 24 -9.83 15.77 -11.49
C ALA A 24 -8.53 15.28 -12.15
N ILE A 25 -8.06 14.07 -11.80
CA ILE A 25 -6.90 13.44 -12.43
C ILE A 25 -7.16 13.22 -13.92
N ALA A 26 -8.29 12.63 -14.29
CA ALA A 26 -8.67 12.40 -15.68
C ALA A 26 -8.69 13.72 -16.48
N ARG A 27 -9.29 14.78 -15.91
CA ARG A 27 -9.34 16.10 -16.55
C ARG A 27 -7.96 16.68 -16.75
N TYR A 28 -7.11 16.65 -15.71
CA TYR A 28 -5.77 17.24 -15.79
C TYR A 28 -4.87 16.50 -16.79
N ILE A 29 -4.84 15.17 -16.75
CA ILE A 29 -4.04 14.35 -17.67
C ILE A 29 -4.52 14.50 -19.12
N SER A 30 -5.82 14.66 -19.33
CA SER A 30 -6.39 14.85 -20.67
C SER A 30 -6.15 16.25 -21.28
N SER A 31 -5.64 17.21 -20.49
CA SER A 31 -5.43 18.58 -20.95
C SER A 31 -4.30 18.68 -21.99
N TYR A 32 -4.44 19.60 -22.95
CA TYR A 32 -3.51 19.74 -24.09
C TYR A 32 -2.04 19.98 -23.66
N ASN A 33 -1.84 20.75 -22.58
CA ASN A 33 -0.51 21.12 -22.10
C ASN A 33 0.11 20.10 -21.13
N PHE A 34 -0.57 18.98 -20.86
CA PHE A 34 -0.10 18.00 -19.89
C PHE A 34 1.11 17.22 -20.41
N LYS A 35 2.16 17.15 -19.58
CA LYS A 35 3.34 16.32 -19.82
C LYS A 35 3.71 15.61 -18.52
N MET A 36 3.69 14.28 -18.53
CA MET A 36 3.91 13.46 -17.34
C MET A 36 5.25 13.74 -16.64
N HIS A 37 6.31 14.03 -17.40
CA HIS A 37 7.65 14.27 -16.87
C HIS A 37 7.93 15.75 -16.53
N ASN A 38 6.94 16.64 -16.64
CA ASN A 38 7.12 18.03 -16.24
C ASN A 38 6.92 18.18 -14.73
N PHE A 39 7.86 18.83 -14.05
CA PHE A 39 7.81 19.06 -12.60
C PHE A 39 6.50 19.75 -12.18
N LYS A 40 6.05 20.78 -12.91
CA LYS A 40 4.77 21.46 -12.62
C LYS A 40 3.57 20.52 -12.69
N SER A 41 3.57 19.61 -13.67
CA SER A 41 2.51 18.61 -13.85
C SER A 41 2.52 17.56 -12.75
N LEU A 42 3.70 17.09 -12.35
CA LEU A 42 3.84 16.17 -11.22
C LEU A 42 3.39 16.80 -9.90
N VAL A 43 3.75 18.07 -9.65
CA VAL A 43 3.31 18.80 -8.45
C VAL A 43 1.79 18.96 -8.46
N THR A 44 1.19 19.38 -9.57
CA THR A 44 -0.28 19.55 -9.65
C THR A 44 -1.02 18.22 -9.45
N LEU A 45 -0.55 17.13 -10.07
CA LEU A 45 -1.11 15.79 -9.84
C LEU A 45 -0.98 15.34 -8.38
N SER A 46 0.20 15.56 -7.80
CA SER A 46 0.47 15.23 -6.41
C SER A 46 -0.45 16.03 -5.49
N THR A 47 -0.69 17.31 -5.75
CA THR A 47 -1.65 18.12 -4.98
C THR A 47 -3.08 17.60 -5.10
N ILE A 48 -3.53 17.24 -6.32
CA ILE A 48 -4.89 16.71 -6.54
C ILE A 48 -5.12 15.42 -5.73
N ILE A 49 -4.09 14.59 -5.55
CA ILE A 49 -4.17 13.33 -4.80
C ILE A 49 -3.96 13.57 -3.30
N LEU A 50 -2.91 14.29 -2.91
CA LEU A 50 -2.46 14.43 -1.52
C LEU A 50 -3.32 15.40 -0.71
N LEU A 51 -3.98 16.38 -1.33
CA LEU A 51 -4.86 17.30 -0.60
C LEU A 51 -6.05 16.56 0.01
N PRO A 52 -6.83 15.74 -0.75
CA PRO A 52 -7.82 14.83 -0.18
C PRO A 52 -7.28 13.95 0.94
N VAL A 53 -6.12 13.32 0.70
CA VAL A 53 -5.46 12.43 1.67
C VAL A 53 -5.17 13.15 2.98
N GLY A 54 -4.61 14.36 2.92
CA GLY A 54 -4.34 15.19 4.09
C GLY A 54 -5.61 15.54 4.88
N LEU A 55 -6.69 15.91 4.18
CA LEU A 55 -7.98 16.19 4.81
C LEU A 55 -8.59 14.95 5.49
N ILE A 56 -8.43 13.78 4.87
CA ILE A 56 -8.92 12.51 5.42
C ILE A 56 -8.07 12.08 6.64
N PHE A 57 -6.76 12.28 6.61
CA PHE A 57 -5.89 12.05 7.76
C PHE A 57 -6.29 12.92 8.96
N LEU A 58 -6.66 14.19 8.74
CA LEU A 58 -7.18 15.07 9.80
C LEU A 58 -8.53 14.58 10.38
N GLN A 59 -9.23 13.69 9.69
CA GLN A 59 -10.45 13.05 10.18
C GLN A 59 -10.19 11.73 10.92
N ASN A 60 -8.93 11.30 11.01
CA ASN A 60 -8.48 10.01 11.54
C ASN A 60 -9.09 8.79 10.80
N ASP A 61 -9.43 8.95 9.50
CA ASP A 61 -9.90 7.87 8.64
C ASP A 61 -8.76 7.38 7.73
N THR A 62 -7.74 6.78 8.36
CA THR A 62 -6.52 6.32 7.67
C THR A 62 -6.81 5.28 6.60
N GLY A 63 -7.90 4.53 6.76
CA GLY A 63 -8.28 3.52 5.80
C GLY A 63 -8.76 4.05 4.48
N SER A 64 -9.67 5.02 4.52
CA SER A 64 -10.09 5.72 3.31
C SER A 64 -8.92 6.45 2.64
N ALA A 65 -7.95 6.96 3.42
CA ALA A 65 -6.76 7.62 2.88
C ALA A 65 -5.87 6.67 2.08
N LEU A 66 -5.67 5.43 2.54
CA LEU A 66 -4.85 4.43 1.85
C LEU A 66 -5.38 4.08 0.45
N VAL A 67 -6.70 4.17 0.24
CA VAL A 67 -7.31 3.93 -1.08
C VAL A 67 -6.75 4.88 -2.13
N PHE A 68 -6.38 6.11 -1.79
CA PHE A 68 -5.81 7.06 -2.76
C PHE A 68 -4.43 6.62 -3.29
N GLY A 69 -3.77 5.66 -2.64
CA GLY A 69 -2.55 5.02 -3.15
C GLY A 69 -2.75 4.35 -4.51
N VAL A 70 -3.98 3.94 -4.85
CA VAL A 70 -4.30 3.32 -6.15
C VAL A 70 -4.07 4.25 -7.33
N PHE A 71 -4.12 5.56 -7.12
CA PHE A 71 -3.86 6.53 -8.18
C PHE A 71 -2.42 6.45 -8.68
N LEU A 72 -1.48 5.97 -7.86
CA LEU A 72 -0.10 5.71 -8.30
C LEU A 72 -0.06 4.69 -9.44
N LEU A 73 -0.91 3.65 -9.40
CA LEU A 73 -1.02 2.65 -10.47
C LEU A 73 -1.61 3.27 -11.75
N VAL A 74 -2.58 4.17 -11.60
CA VAL A 74 -3.16 4.92 -12.74
C VAL A 74 -2.11 5.81 -13.38
N LEU A 75 -1.33 6.55 -12.57
CA LEU A 75 -0.26 7.41 -13.06
C LEU A 75 0.83 6.59 -13.77
N TYR A 76 1.20 5.43 -13.23
CA TYR A 76 2.12 4.50 -13.89
C TYR A 76 1.62 4.07 -15.27
N ARG A 77 0.33 3.69 -15.37
CA ARG A 77 -0.28 3.31 -16.65
C ARG A 77 -0.27 4.45 -17.67
N GLU A 78 -0.36 5.70 -17.23
CA GLU A 78 -0.30 6.90 -18.10
C GLU A 78 1.13 7.41 -18.37
N GLY A 79 2.16 6.71 -17.89
CA GLY A 79 3.56 6.96 -18.24
C GLY A 79 4.43 7.52 -17.11
N LEU A 80 3.98 7.48 -15.84
CA LEU A 80 4.86 7.79 -14.71
C LEU A 80 6.04 6.81 -14.69
N ASN A 81 7.24 7.31 -14.39
CA ASN A 81 8.44 6.48 -14.35
C ASN A 81 8.28 5.36 -13.31
N GLY A 82 8.54 4.11 -13.72
CA GLY A 82 8.49 2.93 -12.84
C GLY A 82 9.42 3.01 -11.63
N ILE A 83 10.41 3.91 -11.64
CA ILE A 83 11.23 4.24 -10.46
C ILE A 83 10.36 4.67 -9.27
N VAL A 84 9.26 5.39 -9.49
CA VAL A 84 8.38 5.82 -8.38
C VAL A 84 7.70 4.62 -7.73
N LEU A 85 7.18 3.67 -8.53
CA LEU A 85 6.62 2.42 -8.01
C LEU A 85 7.66 1.59 -7.27
N PHE A 86 8.88 1.51 -7.80
CA PHE A 86 9.99 0.82 -7.16
C PHE A 86 10.27 1.39 -5.76
N PHE A 87 10.33 2.72 -5.61
CA PHE A 87 10.53 3.36 -4.31
C PHE A 87 9.35 3.15 -3.36
N THR A 88 8.11 3.20 -3.84
CA THR A 88 6.92 2.90 -3.00
C THR A 88 6.96 1.47 -2.48
N PHE A 89 7.31 0.51 -3.34
CA PHE A 89 7.47 -0.89 -2.93
C PHE A 89 8.66 -1.06 -1.97
N LEU A 90 9.78 -0.40 -2.23
CA LEU A 90 10.97 -0.44 -1.36
C LEU A 90 10.65 0.10 0.04
N ILE A 91 9.93 1.21 0.15
CA ILE A 91 9.50 1.78 1.43
C ILE A 91 8.62 0.79 2.20
N ALA A 92 7.62 0.20 1.54
CA ALA A 92 6.75 -0.80 2.16
C ALA A 92 7.53 -2.05 2.61
N LEU A 93 8.45 -2.54 1.78
CA LEU A 93 9.30 -3.69 2.09
C LEU A 93 10.21 -3.42 3.28
N VAL A 94 10.91 -2.28 3.30
CA VAL A 94 11.78 -1.91 4.42
C VAL A 94 10.97 -1.76 5.70
N PHE A 95 9.80 -1.12 5.64
CA PHE A 95 8.91 -1.00 6.79
C PHE A 95 8.55 -2.37 7.39
N VAL A 96 8.11 -3.31 6.56
CA VAL A 96 7.75 -4.67 7.01
C VAL A 96 8.96 -5.40 7.59
N LEU A 97 10.11 -5.34 6.91
CA LEU A 97 11.34 -5.99 7.39
C LEU A 97 11.78 -5.45 8.75
N THR A 98 11.82 -4.13 8.91
CA THR A 98 12.19 -3.48 10.17
C THR A 98 11.26 -3.88 11.31
N MET A 99 9.96 -4.00 11.06
CA MET A 99 8.98 -4.34 12.08
C MET A 99 9.00 -5.83 12.46
N VAL A 100 9.19 -6.74 11.50
CA VAL A 100 9.15 -8.19 11.76
C VAL A 100 10.44 -8.73 12.37
N VAL A 101 11.61 -8.28 11.88
CA VAL A 101 12.88 -8.96 12.12
C VAL A 101 13.78 -8.21 13.10
N ASP A 102 13.47 -6.96 13.46
CA ASP A 102 14.34 -5.98 14.14
C ASP A 102 15.14 -5.10 13.16
N ALA A 103 15.36 -3.85 13.57
CA ALA A 103 16.14 -2.85 12.84
C ALA A 103 17.60 -3.31 12.60
N TYR A 104 18.23 -3.97 13.57
CA TYR A 104 19.61 -4.44 13.44
C TYR A 104 19.78 -5.44 12.29
N ILE A 105 18.90 -6.45 12.24
CA ILE A 105 18.94 -7.47 11.19
C ILE A 105 18.57 -6.85 9.83
N THR A 106 17.60 -5.93 9.82
CA THR A 106 17.20 -5.22 8.60
C THR A 106 18.35 -4.43 8.00
N LEU A 107 19.17 -3.77 8.80
CA LEU A 107 20.35 -3.05 8.32
C LEU A 107 21.39 -3.99 7.69
N TRP A 108 21.64 -5.17 8.28
CA TRP A 108 22.50 -6.19 7.67
C TRP A 108 21.96 -6.67 6.33
N VAL A 109 20.67 -6.98 6.26
CA VAL A 109 20.00 -7.40 5.02
C VAL A 109 20.13 -6.32 3.94
N LEU A 110 19.87 -5.06 4.26
CA LEU A 110 20.02 -3.93 3.33
C LEU A 110 21.45 -3.75 2.86
N THR A 111 22.42 -3.93 3.76
CA THR A 111 23.86 -3.83 3.44
C THR A 111 24.28 -4.93 2.48
N VAL A 112 23.90 -6.18 2.76
CA VAL A 112 24.21 -7.33 1.89
C VAL A 112 23.54 -7.16 0.52
N LEU A 113 22.26 -6.76 0.49
CA LEU A 113 21.54 -6.50 -0.76
C LEU A 113 22.22 -5.40 -1.58
N ALA A 114 22.68 -4.31 -0.95
CA ALA A 114 23.40 -3.25 -1.64
C ALA A 114 24.69 -3.77 -2.31
N PHE A 115 25.46 -4.62 -1.62
CA PHE A 115 26.65 -5.25 -2.20
C PHE A 115 26.33 -6.24 -3.31
N VAL A 116 25.25 -7.03 -3.19
CA VAL A 116 24.79 -7.96 -4.23
C VAL A 116 24.38 -7.19 -5.49
N VAL A 117 23.59 -6.11 -5.34
CA VAL A 117 23.19 -5.25 -6.46
C VAL A 117 24.43 -4.59 -7.10
N TYR A 118 25.37 -4.09 -6.29
CA TYR A 118 26.62 -3.52 -6.79
C TYR A 118 27.45 -4.55 -7.58
N TYR A 119 27.54 -5.79 -7.08
CA TYR A 119 28.20 -6.89 -7.78
C TYR A 119 27.49 -7.25 -9.08
N GLN A 120 26.17 -7.37 -9.08
CA GLN A 120 25.40 -7.73 -10.27
C GLN A 120 25.51 -6.66 -11.36
N TRP A 121 25.53 -5.38 -10.98
CA TRP A 121 25.73 -4.28 -11.91
C TRP A 121 27.14 -4.29 -12.50
N ARG A 122 28.17 -4.38 -11.65
CA ARG A 122 29.56 -4.16 -12.08
C ARG A 122 30.27 -5.42 -12.55
N ARG A 123 29.74 -6.60 -12.19
CA ARG A 123 30.30 -7.94 -12.41
C ARG A 123 31.80 -8.06 -12.04
N LYS A 124 32.28 -7.22 -11.12
CA LYS A 124 33.69 -7.15 -10.69
C LYS A 124 33.84 -7.55 -9.22
N LEU A 125 34.13 -8.84 -9.00
CA LEU A 125 34.22 -9.44 -7.67
C LEU A 125 35.29 -8.78 -6.78
N LYS A 126 36.47 -8.44 -7.32
CA LYS A 126 37.55 -7.82 -6.54
C LYS A 126 37.12 -6.50 -5.91
N THR A 127 36.46 -5.63 -6.68
CA THR A 127 36.02 -4.31 -6.19
C THR A 127 34.87 -4.41 -5.20
N THR A 128 34.01 -5.42 -5.30
CA THR A 128 32.90 -5.63 -4.36
C THR A 128 33.42 -6.20 -3.04
N LEU A 129 34.40 -7.12 -3.09
CA LEU A 129 35.04 -7.66 -1.89
C LEU A 129 35.85 -6.60 -1.14
N ILE A 130 36.59 -5.74 -1.83
CA ILE A 130 37.27 -4.60 -1.18
C ILE A 130 36.26 -3.70 -0.49
N ALA A 131 35.13 -3.41 -1.15
CA ALA A 131 34.12 -2.53 -0.58
C ALA A 131 33.47 -3.14 0.68
N ALA A 132 33.17 -4.44 0.66
CA ALA A 132 32.67 -5.18 1.81
C ALA A 132 33.71 -5.25 2.95
N ALA A 133 34.99 -5.48 2.62
CA ALA A 133 36.07 -5.49 3.60
C ALA A 133 36.23 -4.13 4.30
N VAL A 134 36.11 -3.02 3.55
CA VAL A 134 36.12 -1.66 4.13
C VAL A 134 34.94 -1.48 5.10
N PHE A 135 33.72 -1.85 4.70
CA PHE A 135 32.55 -1.80 5.59
C PHE A 135 32.77 -2.61 6.87
N MET A 136 33.22 -3.86 6.75
CA MET A 136 33.48 -4.74 7.89
C MET A 136 34.60 -4.22 8.79
N SER A 137 35.65 -3.63 8.22
CA SER A 137 36.72 -3.02 9.00
C SER A 137 36.23 -1.84 9.83
N ILE A 138 35.36 -0.98 9.26
CA ILE A 138 34.78 0.14 10.00
C ILE A 138 33.92 -0.37 11.15
N TYR A 139 33.06 -1.36 10.90
CA TYR A 139 32.25 -2.00 11.94
C TYR A 139 33.11 -2.57 13.08
N LEU A 140 34.17 -3.32 12.73
CA LEU A 140 35.07 -3.92 13.72
C LEU A 140 35.83 -2.86 14.53
N ILE A 141 36.29 -1.78 13.89
CA ILE A 141 36.98 -0.68 14.57
C ILE A 141 36.07 -0.04 15.61
N PHE A 142 34.81 0.27 15.26
CA PHE A 142 33.87 0.86 16.22
C PHE A 142 33.56 -0.08 17.39
N TRP A 143 33.41 -1.38 17.12
CA TRP A 143 33.20 -2.39 18.16
C TRP A 143 34.42 -2.55 19.09
N LEU A 144 35.64 -2.51 18.55
CA LEU A 144 36.86 -2.54 19.37
C LEU A 144 37.00 -1.27 20.22
N ILE A 145 36.67 -0.10 19.68
CA ILE A 145 36.67 1.16 20.42
C ILE A 145 35.69 1.09 21.59
N SER A 146 34.47 0.57 21.41
CA SER A 146 33.52 0.44 22.52
C SER A 146 34.03 -0.49 23.62
N LEU A 147 34.76 -1.55 23.26
CA LEU A 147 35.38 -2.48 24.22
C LEU A 147 36.50 -1.81 25.03
N ILE A 148 37.30 -0.95 24.40
CA ILE A 148 38.37 -0.19 25.07
C ILE A 148 37.81 0.86 26.04
N ILE A 149 36.75 1.57 25.64
CA ILE A 149 36.15 2.65 26.46
C ILE A 149 35.20 2.07 27.53
N GLN A 150 34.94 0.76 27.53
CA GLN A 150 34.01 0.08 28.46
C GLN A 150 32.60 0.70 28.46
N VAL A 151 32.14 1.19 27.30
CA VAL A 151 30.78 1.72 27.14
C VAL A 151 29.93 0.64 26.48
N GLU A 152 28.86 0.24 27.14
CA GLU A 152 27.85 -0.64 26.56
C GLU A 152 27.00 0.15 25.55
N ILE A 153 27.41 0.10 24.28
CA ILE A 153 26.66 0.67 23.16
C ILE A 153 25.94 -0.48 22.45
N ASP A 154 24.66 -0.25 22.12
CA ASP A 154 23.87 -1.19 21.33
C ASP A 154 24.53 -1.45 19.95
N HIS A 155 24.57 -2.72 19.55
CA HIS A 155 25.10 -3.18 18.26
C HIS A 155 24.46 -2.48 17.05
N LEU A 156 23.24 -1.97 17.18
CA LEU A 156 22.57 -1.15 16.19
C LEU A 156 23.39 0.09 15.79
N TYR A 157 24.03 0.76 16.75
CA TYR A 157 24.80 1.97 16.47
C TYR A 157 26.08 1.66 15.70
N PHE A 158 26.72 0.50 15.92
CA PHE A 158 27.93 0.11 15.18
C PHE A 158 27.66 -0.13 13.70
N ILE A 159 26.56 -0.81 13.37
CA ILE A 159 26.20 -1.04 11.96
C ILE A 159 25.76 0.26 11.29
N LEU A 160 25.08 1.14 12.01
CA LEU A 160 24.65 2.45 11.51
C LEU A 160 25.85 3.35 11.20
N THR A 161 26.83 3.44 12.10
CA THR A 161 28.06 4.22 11.83
C THR A 161 28.85 3.63 10.68
N ALA A 162 28.99 2.31 10.62
CA ALA A 162 29.62 1.63 9.49
C ALA A 162 28.90 1.92 8.16
N ALA A 163 27.57 1.87 8.14
CA ALA A 163 26.76 2.19 6.97
C ALA A 163 26.92 3.64 6.51
N ILE A 164 26.87 4.61 7.43
CA ILE A 164 26.99 6.04 7.10
C ILE A 164 28.41 6.36 6.61
N VAL A 165 29.44 5.92 7.33
CA VAL A 165 30.84 6.21 6.99
C VAL A 165 31.23 5.55 5.67
N SER A 166 30.90 4.27 5.48
CA SER A 166 31.19 3.57 4.22
C SER A 166 30.42 4.17 3.05
N ALA A 167 29.12 4.49 3.21
CA ALA A 167 28.34 5.14 2.16
C ALA A 167 28.92 6.51 1.79
N GLY A 168 29.37 7.30 2.77
CA GLY A 168 30.04 8.59 2.55
C GLY A 168 31.35 8.46 1.78
N LEU A 169 32.21 7.51 2.17
CA LEU A 169 33.48 7.23 1.48
C LEU A 169 33.25 6.79 0.03
N PHE A 170 32.31 5.86 -0.20
CA PHE A 170 31.99 5.41 -1.54
C PHE A 170 31.28 6.47 -2.39
N TYR A 171 30.50 7.36 -1.76
CA TYR A 171 29.84 8.46 -2.46
C TYR A 171 30.88 9.47 -2.95
N PHE A 172 31.84 9.84 -2.11
CA PHE A 172 32.96 10.70 -2.51
C PHE A 172 33.80 10.06 -3.62
N TYR A 173 34.16 8.78 -3.48
CA TYR A 173 34.84 8.02 -4.53
C TYR A 173 34.05 7.98 -5.86
N SER A 174 32.71 7.89 -5.79
CA SER A 174 31.85 7.89 -6.97
C SER A 174 31.84 9.23 -7.72
N ILE A 175 31.87 10.35 -7.00
CA ILE A 175 31.96 11.70 -7.56
C ILE A 175 33.32 11.92 -8.21
N MET A 176 34.40 11.56 -7.53
CA MET A 176 35.77 11.69 -8.06
C MET A 176 35.95 10.92 -9.38
N LEU A 177 35.29 9.77 -9.52
CA LEU A 177 35.34 8.95 -10.73
C LEU A 177 34.21 9.26 -11.75
N ARG A 178 33.39 10.30 -11.50
CA ARG A 178 32.23 10.68 -12.33
C ARG A 178 31.27 9.52 -12.63
N LYS A 179 31.07 8.60 -11.68
CA LYS A 179 30.19 7.42 -11.83
C LYS A 179 28.83 7.66 -11.18
N THR A 180 27.96 8.39 -11.88
CA THR A 180 26.62 8.80 -11.41
C THR A 180 25.75 7.63 -10.95
N ASN A 181 25.85 6.46 -11.61
CA ASN A 181 25.08 5.28 -11.24
C ASN A 181 25.44 4.73 -9.84
N LEU A 182 26.70 4.87 -9.42
CA LEU A 182 27.12 4.47 -8.08
C LEU A 182 26.61 5.45 -7.02
N ALA A 183 26.62 6.74 -7.31
CA ALA A 183 26.05 7.76 -6.43
C ALA A 183 24.55 7.50 -6.18
N ILE A 184 23.80 7.12 -7.21
CA ILE A 184 22.37 6.79 -7.11
C ILE A 184 22.17 5.55 -6.22
N LEU A 185 22.92 4.46 -6.44
CA LEU A 185 22.81 3.24 -5.63
C LEU A 185 23.11 3.50 -4.14
N LEU A 186 24.14 4.31 -3.87
CA LEU A 186 24.50 4.69 -2.50
C LEU A 186 23.45 5.61 -1.87
N GLY A 187 22.84 6.51 -2.66
CA GLY A 187 21.72 7.33 -2.20
C GLY A 187 20.49 6.50 -1.82
N ILE A 188 20.15 5.47 -2.63
CA ILE A 188 19.07 4.53 -2.32
C ILE A 188 19.37 3.75 -1.03
N TYR A 189 20.60 3.25 -0.89
CA TYR A 189 21.03 2.54 0.31
C TYR A 189 20.96 3.43 1.56
N ALA A 190 21.56 4.63 1.51
CA ALA A 190 21.54 5.58 2.61
C ALA A 190 20.10 6.00 2.99
N GLY A 191 19.23 6.24 2.00
CA GLY A 191 17.81 6.51 2.23
C GLY A 191 17.08 5.34 2.89
N SER A 192 17.39 4.10 2.50
CA SER A 192 16.78 2.89 3.10
C SER A 192 17.23 2.68 4.55
N VAL A 193 18.51 2.94 4.85
CA VAL A 193 19.06 2.90 6.21
C VAL A 193 18.41 3.97 7.09
N LEU A 194 18.35 5.22 6.61
CA LEU A 194 17.69 6.32 7.32
C LEU A 194 16.21 6.04 7.57
N PHE A 195 15.51 5.50 6.58
CA PHE A 195 14.11 5.12 6.71
C PHE A 195 13.94 4.03 7.76
N SER A 196 14.72 2.93 7.71
CA SER A 196 14.66 1.83 8.69
C SER A 196 14.81 2.32 10.13
N VAL A 197 15.70 3.27 10.40
CA VAL A 197 15.88 3.84 11.74
C VAL A 197 14.70 4.71 12.15
N SER A 198 14.12 5.42 11.17
CA SER A 198 12.95 6.27 11.39
C SER A 198 11.68 5.48 11.66
N VAL A 199 11.57 4.23 11.17
CA VAL A 199 10.37 3.39 11.33
C VAL A 199 10.00 3.22 12.80
N ASP A 200 10.95 2.86 13.67
CA ASP A 200 10.66 2.64 15.10
C ASP A 200 10.16 3.92 15.79
N TYR A 201 10.77 5.06 15.46
CA TYR A 201 10.34 6.37 15.97
C TYR A 201 8.93 6.74 15.51
N VAL A 202 8.64 6.62 14.21
CA VAL A 202 7.31 6.90 13.66
C VAL A 202 6.27 5.96 14.25
N PHE A 203 6.61 4.67 14.34
CA PHE A 203 5.72 3.67 14.89
C PHE A 203 5.41 3.92 16.37
N LYS A 204 6.39 4.29 17.20
CA LYS A 204 6.17 4.51 18.64
C LYS A 204 5.54 5.87 18.98
N ASN A 205 5.93 6.92 18.28
CA ASN A 205 5.62 8.30 18.69
C ASN A 205 4.57 9.00 17.81
N ILE A 206 4.37 8.55 16.57
CA ILE A 206 3.47 9.22 15.62
C ILE A 206 2.18 8.42 15.42
N MET A 207 2.25 7.09 15.32
CA MET A 207 1.08 6.26 15.07
C MET A 207 0.18 6.10 16.30
N GLU A 208 -1.13 6.18 16.09
CA GLU A 208 -2.12 6.00 17.16
C GLU A 208 -2.12 4.55 17.68
N PRO A 209 -2.43 4.31 18.98
CA PRO A 209 -2.36 2.98 19.59
C PRO A 209 -3.11 1.88 18.83
N HIS A 210 -4.30 2.18 18.32
CA HIS A 210 -5.11 1.21 17.59
C HIS A 210 -4.54 0.85 16.21
N GLN A 211 -3.85 1.79 15.54
CA GLN A 211 -3.18 1.54 14.25
C GLN A 211 -2.00 0.59 14.45
N ARG A 212 -1.23 0.82 15.52
CA ARG A 212 -0.10 -0.04 15.92
C ARG A 212 -0.55 -1.44 16.27
N ALA A 213 -1.63 -1.57 17.04
CA ALA A 213 -2.18 -2.87 17.43
C ALA A 213 -2.59 -3.71 16.19
N ARG A 214 -3.22 -3.09 15.19
CA ARG A 214 -3.60 -3.76 13.93
C ARG A 214 -2.38 -4.21 13.10
N ILE A 215 -1.31 -3.40 13.07
CA ILE A 215 -0.06 -3.76 12.37
C ILE A 215 0.67 -4.88 13.13
N ASN A 216 0.79 -4.79 14.45
CA ASN A 216 1.44 -5.82 15.26
C ASN A 216 0.74 -7.17 15.16
N GLU A 217 -0.60 -7.18 15.15
CA GLU A 217 -1.40 -8.40 14.96
C GLU A 217 -1.17 -9.00 13.57
N LEU A 218 -1.20 -8.17 12.51
CA LEU A 218 -0.97 -8.62 11.14
C LEU A 218 0.41 -9.26 10.98
N LEU A 219 1.44 -8.64 11.55
CA LEU A 219 2.82 -9.09 11.46
C LEU A 219 3.13 -10.25 12.44
N GLY A 220 2.19 -10.63 13.31
CA GLY A 220 2.36 -11.69 14.29
C GLY A 220 3.30 -11.34 15.45
N ILE A 221 3.56 -10.05 15.67
CA ILE A 221 4.48 -9.56 16.73
C ILE A 221 3.79 -9.61 18.10
N GLN A 222 2.50 -9.26 18.14
CA GLN A 222 1.64 -9.35 19.32
C GLN A 222 0.32 -9.98 18.87
N SER A 223 -0.12 -11.05 19.53
CA SER A 223 -1.40 -11.68 19.26
C SER A 223 -2.37 -11.40 20.40
N ASP A 224 -3.34 -10.53 20.14
CA ASP A 224 -4.44 -10.28 21.06
C ASP A 224 -5.72 -10.89 20.51
N VAL A 225 -6.01 -12.10 21.02
CA VAL A 225 -7.19 -12.89 20.61
C VAL A 225 -8.49 -12.17 20.96
N HIS A 226 -8.51 -11.29 21.97
CA HIS A 226 -9.72 -10.63 22.46
C HIS A 226 -9.81 -9.15 22.10
N GLY A 227 -8.70 -8.52 21.73
CA GLY A 227 -8.64 -7.12 21.29
C GLY A 227 -8.51 -6.99 19.78
N ALA A 228 -7.38 -6.47 19.30
CA ALA A 228 -7.20 -6.07 17.91
C ALA A 228 -7.31 -7.22 16.90
N GLY A 229 -6.95 -8.45 17.29
CA GLY A 229 -7.03 -9.65 16.46
C GLY A 229 -8.37 -10.35 16.47
N TYR A 230 -9.28 -10.01 17.39
CA TYR A 230 -10.55 -10.71 17.58
C TYR A 230 -11.35 -10.82 16.28
N HIS A 231 -11.59 -9.71 15.59
CA HIS A 231 -12.37 -9.68 14.34
C HIS A 231 -11.75 -10.56 13.24
N VAL A 232 -10.42 -10.48 13.07
CA VAL A 232 -9.72 -11.25 12.04
C VAL A 232 -9.74 -12.74 12.37
N ASN A 233 -9.52 -13.10 13.62
CA ASN A 233 -9.49 -14.50 14.06
C ASN A 233 -10.89 -15.13 13.96
N GLN A 234 -11.94 -14.42 14.35
CA GLN A 234 -13.31 -14.89 14.17
C GLN A 234 -13.68 -15.04 12.68
N SER A 235 -13.27 -14.08 11.85
CA SER A 235 -13.44 -14.17 10.38
C SER A 235 -12.75 -15.42 9.80
N LYS A 236 -11.51 -15.71 10.23
CA LYS A 236 -10.78 -16.93 9.80
C LYS A 236 -11.49 -18.21 10.24
N ILE A 237 -12.01 -18.26 11.48
CA ILE A 237 -12.76 -19.41 12.00
C ILE A 237 -14.06 -19.59 11.20
N ALA A 238 -14.79 -18.51 10.92
CA ALA A 238 -16.01 -18.53 10.13
C ALA A 238 -15.75 -19.10 8.73
N ILE A 239 -14.78 -18.55 8.00
CA ILE A 239 -14.38 -19.02 6.67
C ILE A 239 -13.92 -20.49 6.71
N GLY A 240 -13.08 -20.84 7.69
CA GLY A 240 -12.57 -22.22 7.84
C GLY A 240 -13.68 -23.23 8.12
N SER A 241 -14.73 -22.82 8.84
CA SER A 241 -15.85 -23.69 9.18
C SER A 241 -16.83 -23.97 8.04
N GLY A 242 -16.80 -23.16 6.96
CA GLY A 242 -17.65 -23.36 5.79
C GLY A 242 -17.26 -24.56 4.92
N GLY A 243 -16.04 -25.07 5.03
CA GLY A 243 -15.58 -26.19 4.21
C GLY A 243 -15.72 -25.94 2.69
N PHE A 244 -15.93 -27.00 1.90
CA PHE A 244 -16.01 -26.87 0.44
C PHE A 244 -17.35 -26.30 -0.05
N PHE A 245 -18.47 -26.76 0.52
CA PHE A 245 -19.84 -26.45 0.06
C PHE A 245 -20.55 -25.37 0.89
N GLY A 246 -20.01 -24.97 2.03
CA GLY A 246 -20.67 -24.06 2.97
C GLY A 246 -21.59 -24.80 3.94
N LYS A 247 -22.02 -24.09 4.98
CA LYS A 247 -23.01 -24.58 5.94
C LYS A 247 -24.45 -24.45 5.47
N GLY A 248 -24.70 -23.67 4.42
CA GLY A 248 -26.03 -23.33 3.92
C GLY A 248 -26.45 -21.90 4.32
N PHE A 249 -27.35 -21.33 3.53
CA PHE A 249 -27.84 -19.97 3.68
C PHE A 249 -28.47 -19.74 5.07
N LEU A 250 -28.01 -18.72 5.81
CA LEU A 250 -28.43 -18.41 7.18
C LEU A 250 -28.20 -19.53 8.22
N GLN A 251 -27.34 -20.50 7.90
CA GLN A 251 -26.90 -21.57 8.79
C GLN A 251 -25.46 -21.39 9.28
N GLY A 252 -24.84 -20.24 9.02
CA GLY A 252 -23.56 -19.89 9.64
C GLY A 252 -23.68 -19.92 11.16
N THR A 253 -22.68 -20.46 11.85
CA THR A 253 -22.65 -20.49 13.31
C THR A 253 -21.90 -19.29 13.86
N GLN A 254 -20.83 -18.84 13.21
CA GLN A 254 -20.10 -17.66 13.66
C GLN A 254 -20.84 -16.37 13.30
N THR A 255 -21.43 -16.34 12.11
CA THR A 255 -22.18 -15.17 11.64
C THR A 255 -23.55 -15.00 12.31
N LYS A 256 -24.31 -16.08 12.45
CA LYS A 256 -25.67 -16.02 13.01
C LYS A 256 -25.73 -15.60 14.48
N TYR A 257 -24.68 -15.89 15.25
CA TYR A 257 -24.58 -15.51 16.66
C TYR A 257 -23.77 -14.23 16.87
N ASP A 258 -23.53 -13.44 15.80
CA ASP A 258 -22.82 -12.15 15.82
C ASP A 258 -21.43 -12.23 16.49
N PHE A 259 -20.76 -13.40 16.42
CA PHE A 259 -19.41 -13.55 16.96
C PHE A 259 -18.38 -12.75 16.14
N VAL A 260 -18.67 -12.50 14.86
CA VAL A 260 -17.92 -11.58 13.99
C VAL A 260 -18.64 -10.23 13.97
N PRO A 261 -18.10 -9.19 14.66
CA PRO A 261 -18.67 -7.86 14.57
C PRO A 261 -18.42 -7.28 13.16
N GLU A 262 -19.33 -6.42 12.68
CA GLU A 262 -19.24 -5.80 11.35
C GLU A 262 -19.29 -6.80 10.18
N GLN A 263 -19.92 -7.96 10.39
CA GLN A 263 -20.13 -8.99 9.37
C GLN A 263 -21.05 -8.56 8.21
N SER A 264 -21.87 -7.53 8.39
CA SER A 264 -22.69 -6.98 7.31
C SER A 264 -21.94 -5.93 6.49
N THR A 265 -20.88 -5.35 7.03
CA THR A 265 -20.11 -4.23 6.47
C THR A 265 -18.72 -4.71 6.04
N ASP A 266 -17.70 -4.56 6.89
CA ASP A 266 -16.29 -4.76 6.56
C ASP A 266 -15.88 -6.23 6.47
N PHE A 267 -16.60 -7.12 7.17
CA PHE A 267 -16.29 -8.55 7.20
C PHE A 267 -17.27 -9.42 6.40
N ILE A 268 -18.09 -8.84 5.51
CA ILE A 268 -19.12 -9.57 4.74
C ILE A 268 -18.60 -10.78 3.97
N PHE A 269 -17.33 -10.76 3.55
CA PHE A 269 -16.73 -11.90 2.86
C PHE A 269 -16.63 -13.15 3.75
N CYS A 270 -16.52 -13.01 5.07
CA CYS A 270 -16.51 -14.16 5.98
C CYS A 270 -17.85 -14.89 5.98
N THR A 271 -18.97 -14.16 5.84
CA THR A 271 -20.31 -14.72 5.71
C THR A 271 -20.46 -15.55 4.45
N VAL A 272 -19.92 -15.06 3.32
CA VAL A 272 -19.88 -15.85 2.07
C VAL A 272 -19.05 -17.12 2.27
N GLY A 273 -17.90 -17.01 2.94
CA GLY A 273 -17.03 -18.15 3.25
C GLY A 273 -17.69 -19.20 4.15
N GLU A 274 -18.43 -18.76 5.16
CA GLU A 274 -19.10 -19.67 6.09
C GLU A 274 -20.35 -20.33 5.47
N GLU A 275 -21.21 -19.56 4.81
CA GLU A 275 -22.49 -20.04 4.31
C GLU A 275 -22.37 -20.81 2.99
N TRP A 276 -21.51 -20.36 2.09
CA TRP A 276 -21.36 -20.91 0.73
C TRP A 276 -20.02 -21.60 0.49
N GLY A 277 -19.13 -21.61 1.49
CA GLY A 277 -17.88 -22.35 1.47
C GLY A 277 -16.88 -21.85 0.45
N PHE A 278 -15.93 -22.73 0.12
CA PHE A 278 -14.91 -22.49 -0.90
C PHE A 278 -15.51 -22.22 -2.29
N LEU A 279 -16.58 -22.92 -2.66
CA LEU A 279 -17.19 -22.75 -3.99
C LEU A 279 -17.84 -21.37 -4.13
N GLY A 280 -18.61 -20.92 -3.13
CA GLY A 280 -19.23 -19.61 -3.14
C GLY A 280 -18.22 -18.46 -3.16
N THR A 281 -17.19 -18.53 -2.30
CA THR A 281 -16.11 -17.53 -2.28
C THR A 281 -15.35 -17.46 -3.59
N THR A 282 -15.06 -18.61 -4.22
CA THR A 282 -14.43 -18.67 -5.54
C THR A 282 -15.29 -18.02 -6.62
N VAL A 283 -16.61 -18.26 -6.61
CA VAL A 283 -17.55 -17.62 -7.54
C VAL A 283 -17.56 -16.11 -7.36
N VAL A 284 -17.63 -15.61 -6.12
CA VAL A 284 -17.60 -14.17 -5.83
C VAL A 284 -16.29 -13.55 -6.33
N ILE A 285 -15.14 -14.15 -6.01
CA ILE A 285 -13.83 -13.71 -6.54
C ILE A 285 -13.81 -13.70 -8.06
N GLY A 286 -14.31 -14.76 -8.71
CA GLY A 286 -14.38 -14.87 -10.16
C GLY A 286 -15.23 -13.79 -10.82
N LEU A 287 -16.39 -13.45 -10.22
CA LEU A 287 -17.26 -12.38 -10.69
C LEU A 287 -16.60 -11.00 -10.57
N PHE A 288 -15.94 -10.71 -9.45
CA PHE A 288 -15.17 -9.47 -9.27
C PHE A 288 -14.02 -9.38 -10.26
N MET A 289 -13.24 -10.45 -10.43
CA MET A 289 -12.14 -10.48 -11.40
C MET A 289 -12.66 -10.28 -12.83
N GLY A 290 -13.79 -10.91 -13.19
CA GLY A 290 -14.46 -10.70 -14.47
C GLY A 290 -14.91 -9.24 -14.68
N LEU A 291 -15.50 -8.61 -13.64
CA LEU A 291 -15.88 -7.20 -13.66
C LEU A 291 -14.65 -6.29 -13.86
N LEU A 292 -13.59 -6.50 -13.09
CA LEU A 292 -12.36 -5.70 -13.16
C LEU A 292 -11.69 -5.82 -14.53
N MET A 293 -11.55 -7.03 -15.06
CA MET A 293 -11.01 -7.26 -16.40
C MET A 293 -11.86 -6.59 -17.48
N ARG A 294 -13.20 -6.65 -17.34
CA ARG A 294 -14.13 -5.96 -18.25
C ARG A 294 -13.95 -4.44 -18.18
N LEU A 295 -13.80 -3.86 -16.99
CA LEU A 295 -13.59 -2.41 -16.83
C LEU A 295 -12.27 -1.96 -17.46
N ILE A 296 -11.18 -2.71 -17.27
CA ILE A 296 -9.89 -2.44 -17.90
C ILE A 296 -10.01 -2.52 -19.43
N TYR A 297 -10.66 -3.55 -19.96
CA TYR A 297 -10.91 -3.69 -21.40
C TYR A 297 -11.71 -2.51 -21.96
N LEU A 298 -12.75 -2.06 -21.26
CA LEU A 298 -13.53 -0.88 -21.63
C LEU A 298 -12.70 0.41 -21.53
N ALA A 299 -11.79 0.52 -20.57
CA ALA A 299 -10.91 1.68 -20.46
C ALA A 299 -9.92 1.74 -21.65
N GLU A 300 -9.29 0.61 -21.98
CA GLU A 300 -8.31 0.51 -23.10
C GLU A 300 -8.93 0.82 -24.46
N ARG A 301 -10.18 0.41 -24.70
CA ARG A 301 -10.86 0.69 -25.98
C ARG A 301 -11.27 2.16 -26.16
N ASN A 302 -11.30 2.94 -25.07
CA ASN A 302 -11.75 4.32 -25.13
C ASN A 302 -10.71 5.21 -25.83
N ARG A 303 -11.16 5.93 -26.86
CA ARG A 303 -10.28 6.82 -27.65
C ARG A 303 -9.96 8.13 -26.90
N SER A 304 -10.90 8.62 -26.09
CA SER A 304 -10.71 9.80 -25.26
C SER A 304 -9.77 9.49 -24.09
N LYS A 305 -8.67 10.24 -23.98
CA LYS A 305 -7.73 10.13 -22.84
C LYS A 305 -8.45 10.34 -21.50
N PHE A 306 -9.41 11.26 -21.45
CA PHE A 306 -10.20 11.52 -20.25
C PHE A 306 -10.96 10.27 -19.80
N SER A 307 -11.78 9.69 -20.70
CA SER A 307 -12.59 8.52 -20.40
C SER A 307 -11.74 7.29 -20.05
N ARG A 308 -10.60 7.11 -20.72
CA ARG A 308 -9.64 6.05 -20.43
C ARG A 308 -9.05 6.18 -19.02
N VAL A 309 -8.52 7.35 -18.67
CA VAL A 309 -7.93 7.60 -17.34
C VAL A 309 -8.96 7.39 -16.24
N TYR A 310 -10.16 7.93 -16.43
CA TYR A 310 -11.26 7.72 -15.48
C TYR A 310 -11.61 6.24 -15.33
N GLY A 311 -11.66 5.48 -16.43
CA GLY A 311 -11.88 4.03 -16.41
C GLY A 311 -10.84 3.26 -15.59
N TYR A 312 -9.55 3.61 -15.70
CA TYR A 312 -8.53 3.02 -14.83
C TYR A 312 -8.73 3.39 -13.37
N CYS A 313 -9.07 4.64 -13.06
CA CYS A 313 -9.38 5.04 -11.68
C CYS A 313 -10.51 4.18 -11.11
N VAL A 314 -11.60 3.97 -11.86
CA VAL A 314 -12.72 3.12 -11.42
C VAL A 314 -12.24 1.69 -11.16
N ALA A 315 -11.50 1.10 -12.11
CA ALA A 315 -11.01 -0.27 -11.98
C ALA A 315 -10.04 -0.44 -10.79
N THR A 316 -9.09 0.47 -10.60
CA THR A 316 -8.10 0.36 -9.52
C THR A 316 -8.69 0.64 -8.14
N ILE A 317 -9.65 1.57 -8.02
CA ILE A 317 -10.40 1.80 -6.77
C ILE A 317 -11.17 0.54 -6.37
N LEU A 318 -11.92 -0.06 -7.31
CA LEU A 318 -12.69 -1.29 -7.04
C LEU A 318 -11.74 -2.45 -6.69
N PHE A 319 -10.64 -2.60 -7.42
CA PHE A 319 -9.63 -3.62 -7.15
C PHE A 319 -9.05 -3.49 -5.74
N PHE A 320 -8.74 -2.29 -5.28
CA PHE A 320 -8.16 -2.10 -3.95
C PHE A 320 -9.15 -2.41 -2.82
N HIS A 321 -10.41 -1.98 -2.94
CA HIS A 321 -11.42 -2.36 -1.95
C HIS A 321 -11.64 -3.86 -1.93
N PHE A 322 -11.74 -4.49 -3.10
CA PHE A 322 -11.83 -5.94 -3.23
C PHE A 322 -10.63 -6.66 -2.59
N ALA A 323 -9.40 -6.29 -2.96
CA ALA A 323 -8.18 -6.94 -2.51
C ALA A 323 -7.93 -6.75 -1.01
N ILE A 324 -8.16 -5.53 -0.48
CA ILE A 324 -7.97 -5.25 0.95
C ILE A 324 -9.08 -5.87 1.79
N ASN A 325 -10.35 -5.81 1.36
CA ASN A 325 -11.46 -6.41 2.11
C ASN A 325 -11.30 -7.94 2.23
N ILE A 326 -11.01 -8.62 1.12
CA ILE A 326 -10.71 -10.05 1.18
C ILE A 326 -9.43 -10.28 1.99
N GLY A 327 -8.37 -9.52 1.73
CA GLY A 327 -7.09 -9.60 2.46
C GLY A 327 -7.26 -9.49 3.97
N MET A 328 -8.07 -8.56 4.47
CA MET A 328 -8.30 -8.42 5.91
C MET A 328 -9.11 -9.58 6.50
N THR A 329 -10.10 -10.10 5.78
CA THR A 329 -10.94 -11.21 6.27
C THR A 329 -10.17 -12.53 6.42
N ILE A 330 -9.18 -12.77 5.55
CA ILE A 330 -8.28 -13.94 5.64
C ILE A 330 -7.00 -13.66 6.43
N GLY A 331 -6.76 -12.41 6.85
CA GLY A 331 -5.61 -11.99 7.66
C GLY A 331 -4.29 -11.79 6.90
N LEU A 332 -4.34 -11.44 5.61
CA LEU A 332 -3.19 -11.02 4.80
C LEU A 332 -3.00 -9.49 4.76
N ALA A 333 -3.99 -8.71 5.20
CA ALA A 333 -3.93 -7.24 5.26
C ALA A 333 -4.45 -6.78 6.63
N PRO A 334 -4.04 -5.59 7.13
CA PRO A 334 -4.51 -5.11 8.41
C PRO A 334 -5.99 -4.72 8.30
N VAL A 335 -6.72 -4.78 9.42
CA VAL A 335 -8.11 -4.34 9.49
C VAL A 335 -8.15 -2.83 9.29
N ILE A 336 -8.68 -2.38 8.16
CA ILE A 336 -8.66 -0.96 7.80
C ILE A 336 -10.08 -0.37 7.78
N GLY A 337 -11.11 -1.21 7.75
CA GLY A 337 -12.52 -0.79 7.74
C GLY A 337 -12.95 -0.27 6.38
N ILE A 338 -12.78 -1.11 5.35
CA ILE A 338 -13.08 -0.77 3.96
C ILE A 338 -14.14 -1.75 3.43
N PRO A 339 -15.28 -1.25 2.91
CA PRO A 339 -16.35 -2.11 2.44
C PRO A 339 -16.01 -2.80 1.11
N LEU A 340 -16.52 -4.02 0.93
CA LEU A 340 -16.54 -4.74 -0.33
C LEU A 340 -17.55 -4.07 -1.29
N PRO A 341 -17.13 -3.60 -2.48
CA PRO A 341 -18.03 -2.85 -3.37
C PRO A 341 -19.26 -3.66 -3.77
N PHE A 342 -20.45 -3.04 -3.77
CA PHE A 342 -21.73 -3.67 -4.15
C PHE A 342 -22.21 -4.85 -3.30
N PHE A 343 -21.44 -5.27 -2.29
CA PHE A 343 -21.76 -6.45 -1.48
C PHE A 343 -21.93 -6.09 0.00
N SER A 344 -21.01 -5.28 0.54
CA SER A 344 -21.10 -4.78 1.92
C SER A 344 -22.30 -3.86 2.10
N TYR A 345 -22.95 -3.98 3.25
CA TYR A 345 -23.96 -3.04 3.69
C TYR A 345 -23.32 -1.70 4.01
N GLY A 346 -23.77 -0.65 3.32
CA GLY A 346 -23.32 0.71 3.55
C GLY A 346 -24.01 1.65 2.59
N GLY A 347 -24.82 2.57 3.12
CA GLY A 347 -25.57 3.52 2.28
C GLY A 347 -24.61 4.37 1.44
N SER A 348 -23.74 5.13 2.10
CA SER A 348 -22.81 6.04 1.41
C SER A 348 -21.88 5.34 0.41
N SER A 349 -21.34 4.17 0.78
CA SER A 349 -20.41 3.41 -0.08
C SER A 349 -21.13 2.84 -1.31
N LEU A 350 -22.33 2.27 -1.15
CA LEU A 350 -23.13 1.76 -2.27
C LEU A 350 -23.43 2.86 -3.28
N TRP A 351 -23.88 4.04 -2.81
CA TRP A 351 -24.13 5.19 -3.67
C TRP A 351 -22.87 5.66 -4.38
N SER A 352 -21.74 5.75 -3.67
CA SER A 352 -20.47 6.18 -4.26
C SER A 352 -19.98 5.23 -5.35
N PHE A 353 -19.92 3.92 -5.09
CA PHE A 353 -19.48 2.94 -6.10
C PHE A 353 -20.41 2.89 -7.30
N THR A 354 -21.72 3.03 -7.06
CA THR A 354 -22.71 3.10 -8.13
C THR A 354 -22.44 4.34 -9.00
N LEU A 355 -22.33 5.53 -8.42
CA LEU A 355 -22.04 6.74 -9.19
C LEU A 355 -20.71 6.65 -9.94
N LEU A 356 -19.65 6.16 -9.28
CA LEU A 356 -18.33 5.95 -9.87
C LEU A 356 -18.41 5.05 -11.12
N LEU A 357 -19.11 3.91 -11.02
CA LEU A 357 -19.28 2.96 -12.11
C LEU A 357 -20.16 3.53 -13.24
N PHE A 358 -21.32 4.11 -12.90
CA PHE A 358 -22.28 4.60 -13.87
C PHE A 358 -21.76 5.79 -14.66
N VAL A 359 -20.97 6.66 -14.05
CA VAL A 359 -20.27 7.75 -14.77
C VAL A 359 -19.33 7.16 -15.82
N PHE A 360 -18.58 6.10 -15.49
CA PHE A 360 -17.70 5.47 -16.47
C PHE A 360 -18.48 4.79 -17.60
N VAL A 361 -19.56 4.08 -17.26
CA VAL A 361 -20.43 3.46 -18.27
C VAL A 361 -21.03 4.52 -19.20
N ARG A 362 -21.45 5.67 -18.67
CA ARG A 362 -21.96 6.79 -19.47
C ARG A 362 -20.89 7.36 -20.40
N LEU A 363 -19.64 7.51 -19.94
CA LEU A 363 -18.51 7.97 -20.75
C LEU A 363 -18.15 6.99 -21.86
N ASP A 364 -18.20 5.69 -21.59
CA ASP A 364 -17.95 4.64 -22.60
C ASP A 364 -19.10 4.53 -23.63
N ALA A 365 -20.35 4.80 -23.21
CA ALA A 365 -21.50 4.86 -24.10
C ALA A 365 -21.40 6.03 -25.10
N SER A 366 -20.95 7.21 -24.66
CA SER A 366 -20.77 8.40 -25.51
C SER A 366 -19.42 8.47 -26.23
N ARG A 367 -18.65 7.37 -26.26
CA ARG A 367 -17.28 7.36 -26.82
C ARG A 367 -17.17 7.79 -28.28
N PHE A 368 -18.22 7.58 -29.08
CA PHE A 368 -18.24 7.98 -30.49
C PHE A 368 -18.63 9.45 -30.69
N GLU A 369 -19.44 10.01 -29.80
CA GLU A 369 -19.85 11.42 -29.82
C GLU A 369 -18.69 12.35 -29.42
N GLN A 370 -17.78 11.89 -28.55
CA GLN A 370 -16.63 12.68 -28.13
C GLN A 370 -15.56 12.88 -29.22
N LEU A 371 -15.69 12.20 -30.36
CA LEU A 371 -14.77 12.31 -31.50
C LEU A 371 -15.22 13.33 -32.55
N SER A 372 -16.44 13.86 -32.43
CA SER A 372 -17.06 14.71 -33.47
C SER A 372 -16.85 16.22 -33.25
N PHE A 373 -15.88 16.63 -32.43
CA PHE A 373 -15.56 18.04 -32.19
C PHE A 373 -14.07 18.34 -32.37
#